data_AF-A0A1E9JGK5-F1
#
_entry.id   AF-A0A1E9JGK5-F1
#
_cell.length_a   1.000
_cell.length_b   1.000
_cell.length_c   1.000
_cell.angle_alpha   90.00
_cell.angle_beta   90.00
_cell.angle_gamma   90.00
#
_symmetry.space_group_name_H-M   'P 1'
#
loop_
_entity.id
_entity.type
_entity.pdbx_description
1 polymer ?
#
loop_
_entity_poly.entity_id
_entity_poly.type
_entity_poly.pdbx_seq_one_letter_code
_entity_poly.pdbx_strand_id
1 'polypeptide(L)' 'MNAKEFCSCTDHKCPFNPINHDKGCDLCISKCLKLNEIPSCFFKKISTERPENEDYTFKGFADFTVKHWNKN' A
#
# COMPACT_ATOMS: atom_id res chain seq x y z
N MET A 1 -16.90 -0.93 8.18
CA MET A 1 -15.98 -1.10 7.05
C MET A 1 -14.87 -2.04 7.49
N ASN A 2 -14.71 -3.20 6.85
CA ASN A 2 -13.69 -4.20 7.15
C ASN A 2 -12.49 -4.08 6.19
N ALA A 3 -11.36 -4.71 6.51
CA ALA A 3 -10.15 -4.66 5.66
C ALA A 3 -10.36 -5.19 4.23
N LYS A 4 -11.26 -6.16 4.03
CA LYS A 4 -11.60 -6.72 2.71
C LYS A 4 -12.33 -5.68 1.85
N GLU A 5 -13.06 -4.73 2.46
CA GLU A 5 -13.85 -3.71 1.76
C GLU A 5 -13.02 -2.50 1.31
N PHE A 6 -11.96 -2.12 2.04
CA PHE A 6 -11.17 -0.93 1.71
C PHE A 6 -9.79 -1.23 1.14
N CYS A 7 -9.29 -2.47 1.25
CA CYS A 7 -7.99 -2.83 0.69
C CYS A 7 -8.02 -2.68 -0.84
N SER A 8 -7.16 -1.81 -1.37
CA SER A 8 -7.01 -1.60 -2.82
C SER A 8 -5.94 -2.52 -3.46
N CYS A 9 -5.37 -3.46 -2.71
CA CYS A 9 -4.39 -4.41 -3.25
C CYS A 9 -5.08 -5.44 -4.14
N THR A 10 -4.67 -5.50 -5.41
CA THR A 10 -5.22 -6.40 -6.43
C THR A 10 -4.44 -7.72 -6.54
N ASP A 11 -3.35 -7.87 -5.79
CA ASP A 11 -2.64 -9.15 -5.71
C ASP A 11 -3.36 -10.07 -4.71
N HIS A 12 -4.34 -10.79 -5.24
CA HIS A 12 -5.16 -11.73 -4.49
C HIS A 12 -4.41 -13.04 -4.18
N LYS A 13 -3.25 -13.29 -4.80
CA LYS A 13 -2.39 -14.44 -4.47
C LYS A 13 -1.49 -14.19 -3.26
N CYS A 14 -1.32 -12.92 -2.87
CA CYS A 14 -0.54 -12.55 -1.70
C CYS A 14 -1.14 -13.15 -0.42
N PRO A 15 -0.37 -13.92 0.39
CA PRO A 15 -0.87 -14.50 1.63
C PRO A 15 -1.20 -13.45 2.72
N PHE A 16 -0.77 -12.20 2.54
CA PHE A 16 -1.06 -11.08 3.44
C PHE A 16 -2.25 -10.23 3.01
N ASN A 17 -2.89 -10.60 1.88
CA ASN A 17 -4.10 -9.92 1.46
C ASN A 17 -5.25 -10.28 2.41
N PRO A 18 -5.99 -9.30 2.96
CA PRO A 18 -7.08 -9.56 3.90
C PRO A 18 -8.19 -10.45 3.33
N ILE A 19 -8.29 -10.69 2.02
CA ILE A 19 -9.24 -11.68 1.47
C ILE A 19 -8.86 -13.13 1.85
N ASN A 20 -7.59 -13.38 2.16
CA ASN A 20 -7.03 -14.73 2.38
C ASN A 20 -6.95 -15.12 3.86
N HIS A 21 -7.32 -14.22 4.79
CA HIS A 21 -7.26 -14.46 6.23
C HIS A 21 -8.10 -13.44 7.01
N ASP A 22 -8.36 -13.71 8.30
CA ASP A 22 -9.18 -12.83 9.16
C ASP A 22 -8.34 -11.93 10.09
N LYS A 23 -7.12 -11.58 9.66
CA LYS A 23 -6.17 -10.72 10.43
C LYS A 23 -6.09 -9.28 9.91
N GLY A 24 -7.07 -8.85 9.12
CA GLY A 24 -7.08 -7.50 8.55
C GLY A 24 -5.80 -7.16 7.79
N CYS A 25 -5.23 -5.97 8.01
CA CYS A 25 -4.01 -5.52 7.37
C CYS A 25 -2.72 -5.87 8.13
N ASP A 26 -2.81 -6.54 9.29
CA ASP A 26 -1.69 -6.73 10.22
C ASP A 26 -0.47 -7.38 9.56
N LEU A 27 -0.68 -8.39 8.72
CA LEU A 27 0.40 -9.10 8.03
C LEU A 27 1.11 -8.21 6.99
N CYS A 28 0.35 -7.43 6.23
CA CYS A 28 0.90 -6.50 5.24
C CYS A 28 1.68 -5.37 5.92
N ILE A 29 1.11 -4.77 6.98
CA ILE A 29 1.76 -3.72 7.76
C ILE A 29 3.03 -4.25 8.41
N SER A 30 2.98 -5.43 9.05
CA SER A 30 4.16 -6.05 9.67
C SER A 30 5.28 -6.30 8.65
N LYS A 31 4.93 -6.77 7.43
CA LYS A 31 5.90 -6.92 6.33
C LYS A 31 6.54 -5.58 5.97
N CYS A 32 5.73 -4.55 5.68
CA CYS A 32 6.23 -3.25 5.26
C CYS A 32 7.12 -2.58 6.33
N LEU A 33 6.75 -2.67 7.61
CA LEU A 33 7.56 -2.16 8.72
C LEU A 33 8.95 -2.81 8.79
N LYS A 34 9.05 -4.13 8.55
CA LYS A 34 10.34 -4.83 8.52
C LYS A 34 11.24 -4.40 7.36
N LEU A 35 10.64 -3.94 6.27
CA LEU A 35 11.33 -3.51 5.05
C LEU A 35 11.59 -1.99 5.01
N ASN A 36 11.16 -1.24 6.02
CA ASN A 36 11.11 0.23 6.01
C ASN A 36 10.32 0.79 4.80
N GLU A 37 9.22 0.11 4.46
CA GLU A 37 8.33 0.43 3.35
C GLU A 37 6.98 0.97 3.83
N ILE A 38 6.29 1.67 2.93
CA ILE A 38 4.89 2.06 3.03
C ILE A 38 4.02 1.09 2.20
N PRO A 39 2.87 0.62 2.73
CA PRO A 39 1.99 -0.27 1.99
C PRO A 39 1.47 0.37 0.69
N SER A 40 1.40 -0.43 -0.37
CA SER A 40 0.96 0.02 -1.71
C SER A 40 -0.45 0.60 -1.75
N CYS A 41 -1.32 0.28 -0.79
CA CYS A 41 -2.67 0.87 -0.71
C CYS A 41 -2.65 2.39 -0.47
N PHE A 42 -1.61 2.93 0.17
CA PHE A 42 -1.45 4.38 0.37
C PHE A 42 -1.06 5.08 -0.92
N PHE A 43 -0.15 4.50 -1.72
CA PHE A 43 0.18 5.00 -3.06
C PHE A 43 -1.06 5.02 -3.95
N LYS A 44 -1.82 3.92 -3.97
CA LYS A 44 -3.07 3.78 -4.74
C LYS A 44 -4.16 4.79 -4.36
N LYS A 45 -4.11 5.33 -3.13
CA LYS A 45 -5.04 6.38 -2.69
C LYS A 45 -4.72 7.74 -3.36
N ILE A 46 -3.46 7.96 -3.72
CA ILE A 46 -2.98 9.20 -4.34
C ILE A 46 -3.08 9.11 -5.87
N SER A 47 -2.66 8.00 -6.47
CA SER A 47 -2.68 7.79 -7.92
C SER A 47 -2.76 6.30 -8.25
N THR A 48 -3.28 5.96 -9.44
CA THR A 48 -3.25 4.59 -9.97
C THR A 48 -1.87 4.19 -10.51
N GLU A 49 -0.94 5.14 -10.63
CA GLU A 49 0.45 4.89 -11.02
C GLU A 49 1.24 4.16 -9.92
N ARG A 50 2.33 3.49 -10.30
CA ARG A 50 3.27 2.85 -9.37
C ARG A 50 4.42 3.82 -9.05
N PRO A 51 5.05 3.73 -7.86
CA PRO A 51 6.26 4.49 -7.60
C PRO A 51 7.37 4.13 -8.58
N GLU A 52 8.17 5.12 -8.96
CA GLU A 52 9.34 4.93 -9.81
C GLU A 52 10.32 3.95 -9.16
N ASN A 53 10.90 3.06 -9.97
CA ASN A 53 11.83 2.01 -9.53
C ASN A 53 11.29 1.09 -8.42
N GLU A 54 9.97 1.03 -8.24
CA GLU A 54 9.33 0.32 -7.13
C GLU A 54 9.79 0.80 -5.74
N ASP A 55 10.11 2.09 -5.60
CA ASP A 55 10.52 2.68 -4.33
C ASP A 55 9.32 2.84 -3.38
N TYR A 56 9.05 1.78 -2.61
CA TYR A 56 8.05 1.77 -1.55
C TYR A 56 8.60 2.30 -0.22
N THR A 57 9.82 2.84 -0.15
CA THR A 57 10.35 3.38 1.11
C THR A 57 9.54 4.60 1.57
N PHE A 58 9.77 5.05 2.82
CA PHE A 58 9.20 6.30 3.31
C PHE A 58 9.56 7.51 2.43
N LYS A 59 10.81 7.56 1.93
CA LYS A 59 11.25 8.62 1.02
C LYS A 59 10.54 8.51 -0.33
N GLY A 60 10.48 7.31 -0.92
CA GLY A 60 9.77 7.06 -2.16
C GLY A 60 8.29 7.44 -2.08
N PHE A 61 7.64 7.15 -0.95
CA PHE A 61 6.27 7.59 -0.69
C PHE A 61 6.12 9.11 -0.60
N ALA A 62 7.05 9.80 0.08
CA ALA A 62 7.03 11.26 0.16
C ALA A 62 7.19 11.91 -1.21
N ASP A 63 8.15 11.44 -2.01
CA ASP A 63 8.40 11.93 -3.37
C ASP A 63 7.21 11.65 -4.28
N PHE A 64 6.64 10.45 -4.22
CA PHE A 64 5.42 10.08 -4.94
C PHE A 64 4.25 10.99 -4.57
N THR A 65 4.08 11.29 -3.29
CA THR A 65 3.04 12.20 -2.81
C THR A 65 3.23 13.59 -3.41
N VAL A 66 4.43 14.18 -3.33
CA VAL A 66 4.69 15.51 -3.92
C VAL A 66 4.38 15.54 -5.41
N LYS A 67 4.72 14.48 -6.15
CA LYS A 67 4.51 14.39 -7.59
C LYS A 67 3.05 14.23 -8.00
N HIS A 68 2.28 13.44 -7.26
CA HIS A 68 0.93 13.03 -7.67
C HIS A 68 -0.20 13.65 -6.85
N TRP A 69 0.10 14.36 -5.76
CA TRP A 69 -0.91 14.98 -4.91
C TRP A 69 -1.46 16.26 -5.56
N ASN A 70 -2.49 16.09 -6.40
CA ASN A 70 -3.36 17.19 -6.78
C ASN A 70 -4.35 17.42 -5.63
N LYS A 71 -4.16 18.53 -4.89
CA LYS A 71 -5.18 19.03 -3.96
C LYS A 71 -6.47 19.26 -4.77
N ASN A 72 -7.44 18.37 -4.59
CA ASN A 72 -8.85 18.72 -4.74
C ASN A 72 -9.31 19.35 -3.43
#